data_AF-A0A1Z8W3T1-F1
#
_entry.id   AF-A0A1Z8W3T1-F1
#
_cell.length_a   1.000
_cell.length_b   1.000
_cell.length_c   1.000
_cell.angle_alpha   90.00
_cell.angle_beta   90.00
_cell.angle_gamma   90.00
#
_symmetry.space_group_name_H-M   'P 1'
#
loop_
_entity.id
_entity.type
_entity.pdbx_description
1 polymer ?
#
loop_
_entity_poly.entity_id
_entity_poly.type
_entity_poly.pdbx_seq_one_letter_code
_entity_poly.pdbx_strand_id
1 'polypeptide(L)'
;MLKLPEGVRNVPGRTASKSRATGIFDSSKEKVLDDLAVSIREAEGRYHSDNQGAASKDNPVLSARFDEYKHGAYNSMCWKVQITEGKPKVDADGEELLLVNIKCKGARIPGLLQDSEGETKLELTIRGCDLVETLKGYKEALSAMDKDSELGQYWHNFAVNQSFPPKEKNNRSNWAHCLEQDKWVKKGDVKQASPYPKAS
;
A
#
# COMPACT_ATOMS: atom_id res chain seq x y z
N MET A 1 -23.81 24.25 25.38
CA MET A 1 -22.42 23.77 25.16
C MET A 1 -22.08 22.80 26.28
N LEU A 2 -21.85 21.52 25.97
CA LEU A 2 -21.48 20.50 26.95
C LEU A 2 -19.99 20.62 27.31
N LYS A 3 -19.66 20.64 28.61
CA LYS A 3 -18.28 20.61 29.11
C LYS A 3 -17.83 19.15 29.26
N LEU A 4 -16.73 18.78 28.61
CA LEU A 4 -16.09 17.47 28.76
C LEU A 4 -15.17 17.44 30.01
N PRO A 5 -15.03 16.28 30.68
CA PRO A 5 -14.22 16.15 31.90
C PRO A 5 -12.70 16.25 31.64
N GLU A 6 -11.95 16.63 32.68
CA GLU A 6 -10.48 16.76 32.64
C GLU A 6 -9.81 15.43 32.26
N GLY A 7 -8.93 15.48 31.25
CA GLY A 7 -8.18 14.34 30.73
C GLY A 7 -8.58 13.89 29.32
N VAL A 8 -9.74 14.30 28.81
CA VAL A 8 -10.15 14.04 27.42
C VAL A 8 -9.64 15.16 26.52
N ARG A 9 -8.42 15.00 25.99
CA ARG A 9 -7.98 15.81 24.84
C ARG A 9 -8.64 15.23 23.59
N ASN A 10 -9.30 16.07 22.79
CA ASN A 10 -9.58 15.74 21.40
C ASN A 10 -8.25 15.32 20.76
N VAL A 11 -8.08 14.03 20.50
CA VAL A 11 -7.00 13.57 19.63
C VAL A 11 -7.26 14.29 18.30
N PRO A 12 -6.37 15.18 17.83
CA PRO A 12 -6.59 15.85 16.57
C PRO A 12 -6.72 14.76 15.53
N GLY A 13 -7.90 14.65 14.90
CA GLY A 13 -8.10 13.78 13.76
C GLY A 13 -6.95 14.04 12.79
N ARG A 14 -6.18 12.98 12.50
CA ARG A 14 -4.98 12.91 11.65
C ARG A 14 -4.77 14.23 10.90
N THR A 15 -4.06 15.18 11.51
CA THR A 15 -3.72 16.44 10.84
C THR A 15 -3.04 16.04 9.55
N ALA A 16 -3.64 16.40 8.42
CA ALA A 16 -3.06 16.20 7.10
C ALA A 16 -1.60 16.66 7.22
N SER A 17 -0.66 15.73 7.07
CA SER A 17 0.74 16.11 7.11
C SER A 17 0.89 17.20 6.05
N LYS A 18 1.49 18.33 6.42
CA LYS A 18 2.03 19.26 5.44
C LYS A 18 3.20 18.53 4.78
N SER A 19 2.94 17.46 4.02
CA SER A 19 3.94 16.95 3.10
C SER A 19 4.22 18.10 2.15
N ARG A 20 5.50 18.37 1.90
CA ARG A 20 5.88 19.15 0.71
C ARG A 20 5.06 18.59 -0.44
N ALA A 21 4.55 19.43 -1.33
CA ALA A 21 3.79 18.97 -2.49
C ALA A 21 4.74 18.18 -3.42
N THR A 22 5.02 16.94 -3.05
CA THR A 22 5.69 15.92 -3.84
C THR A 22 4.77 15.55 -4.97
N GLY A 23 5.30 15.35 -6.17
CA GLY A 23 4.51 14.95 -7.33
C GLY A 23 3.68 13.69 -7.08
N ILE A 24 2.72 13.41 -7.95
CA ILE A 24 1.93 12.17 -7.87
C ILE A 24 2.85 10.94 -7.87
N PHE A 25 3.95 10.95 -8.63
CA PHE A 25 4.95 9.88 -8.60
C PHE A 25 5.54 9.68 -7.20
N ASP A 26 6.22 10.70 -6.67
CA ASP A 26 6.93 10.60 -5.38
C ASP A 26 5.97 10.30 -4.23
N SER A 27 4.82 11.00 -4.18
CA SER A 27 3.83 10.80 -3.10
C SER A 27 3.19 9.41 -3.12
N SER A 28 3.05 8.80 -4.30
CA SER A 28 2.54 7.43 -4.40
C SER A 28 3.62 6.42 -4.01
N LYS A 29 4.86 6.62 -4.44
CA LYS A 29 6.01 5.78 -4.11
C LYS A 29 6.29 5.78 -2.61
N GLU A 30 6.39 6.96 -1.99
CA GLU A 30 6.60 7.13 -0.55
C GLU A 30 5.53 6.41 0.26
N LYS A 31 4.26 6.55 -0.12
CA LYS A 31 3.15 5.88 0.57
C LYS A 31 3.27 4.35 0.54
N VAL A 32 3.73 3.78 -0.57
CA VAL A 32 3.92 2.33 -0.67
C VAL A 32 5.16 1.87 0.09
N LEU A 33 6.23 2.66 0.10
CA LEU A 33 7.41 2.40 0.93
C LEU A 33 7.07 2.40 2.42
N ASP A 34 6.20 3.31 2.86
CA ASP A 34 5.67 3.33 4.24
C ASP A 34 4.86 2.08 4.56
N ASP A 35 3.96 1.66 3.65
CA ASP A 35 3.16 0.45 3.82
C ASP A 35 4.05 -0.80 3.90
N LEU A 36 5.06 -0.90 3.03
CA LEU A 36 6.05 -1.98 3.07
C LEU A 36 6.86 -1.97 4.37
N ALA A 37 7.26 -0.81 4.87
CA ALA A 37 7.98 -0.72 6.14
C ALA A 37 7.14 -1.21 7.32
N VAL A 38 5.86 -0.85 7.37
CA VAL A 38 4.92 -1.38 8.38
C VAL A 38 4.77 -2.89 8.22
N SER A 39 4.58 -3.38 7.00
CA SER A 39 4.40 -4.80 6.71
C SER A 39 5.62 -5.66 7.00
N ILE A 40 6.84 -5.17 6.75
CA ILE A 40 8.09 -5.87 7.10
C ILE A 40 8.19 -6.02 8.61
N ARG A 41 7.95 -4.95 9.38
CA ARG A 41 8.00 -5.01 10.84
C ARG A 41 6.97 -6.00 11.41
N GLU A 42 5.75 -6.01 10.88
CA GLU A 42 4.71 -6.96 11.30
C GLU A 42 5.05 -8.40 10.89
N ALA A 43 5.71 -8.60 9.74
CA ALA A 43 6.19 -9.91 9.29
C ALA A 43 7.35 -10.44 10.15
N GLU A 44 8.37 -9.61 10.43
CA GLU A 44 9.50 -9.94 11.31
C GLU A 44 9.01 -10.28 12.73
N GLY A 45 8.01 -9.53 13.20
CA GLY A 45 7.33 -9.77 14.45
C GLY A 45 6.63 -11.12 14.54
N ARG A 46 6.12 -11.65 13.41
CA ARG A 46 5.39 -12.93 13.36
C ARG A 46 6.28 -14.13 13.07
N TYR A 47 7.25 -13.99 12.16
CA TYR A 47 7.97 -15.14 11.59
C TYR A 47 9.44 -15.24 12.02
N HIS A 48 10.07 -14.17 12.52
CA HIS A 48 11.50 -14.18 12.86
C HIS A 48 11.81 -13.91 14.35
N SER A 49 10.88 -13.34 15.10
CA SER A 49 11.02 -13.12 16.55
C SER A 49 9.93 -13.88 17.30
N ASP A 50 10.10 -14.11 18.61
CA ASP A 50 9.15 -14.81 19.50
C ASP A 50 7.78 -14.07 19.64
N ASN A 51 7.11 -13.79 18.53
CA ASN A 51 5.89 -13.00 18.40
C ASN A 51 5.98 -11.55 18.91
N GLN A 52 7.19 -11.01 19.10
CA GLN A 52 7.40 -9.60 19.46
C GLN A 52 7.34 -8.70 18.22
N GLY A 53 6.14 -8.24 17.88
CA GLY A 53 5.93 -7.27 16.80
C GLY A 53 4.65 -7.48 15.99
N ALA A 54 3.97 -8.60 16.22
CA ALA A 54 2.71 -8.97 15.60
C ALA A 54 1.53 -8.02 15.86
N ALA A 55 1.63 -7.14 16.84
CA ALA A 55 0.72 -6.03 17.01
C ALA A 55 1.55 -4.86 17.53
N SER A 56 1.69 -3.80 16.73
CA SER A 56 1.90 -2.49 17.36
C SER A 56 0.73 -2.29 18.34
N LYS A 57 0.98 -1.71 19.52
CA LYS A 57 -0.10 -1.35 20.48
C LYS A 57 -1.24 -0.55 19.84
N ASP A 58 -1.01 0.02 18.65
CA ASP A 58 -1.92 0.87 17.89
C ASP A 58 -2.55 0.18 16.66
N ASN A 59 -2.22 -1.08 16.36
CA ASN A 59 -2.81 -1.85 15.24
C ASN A 59 -3.07 -3.33 15.60
N PRO A 60 -4.02 -3.63 16.50
CA PRO A 60 -4.46 -4.99 16.70
C PRO A 60 -5.37 -5.37 15.54
N VAL A 61 -4.86 -6.04 14.51
CA VAL A 61 -5.73 -6.81 13.60
C VAL A 61 -6.20 -8.05 14.34
N LEU A 62 -7.01 -7.85 15.37
CA LEU A 62 -7.77 -8.89 16.04
C LEU A 62 -8.92 -9.25 15.11
N SER A 63 -8.78 -10.37 14.41
CA SER A 63 -9.95 -11.03 13.85
C SER A 63 -10.84 -11.47 15.02
N ALA A 64 -12.04 -10.88 15.14
CA ALA A 64 -13.06 -11.31 16.09
C ALA A 64 -13.61 -12.73 15.80
N ARG A 65 -13.14 -13.40 14.72
CA ARG A 65 -13.56 -14.76 14.32
C ARG A 65 -12.59 -15.88 14.74
N PHE A 66 -11.38 -15.55 15.20
CA PHE A 66 -10.33 -16.54 15.45
C PHE A 66 -9.76 -16.36 16.87
N ASP A 67 -10.55 -16.73 17.88
CA ASP A 67 -10.15 -16.60 19.29
C ASP A 67 -9.13 -17.65 19.74
N GLU A 68 -8.94 -18.75 18.99
CA GLU A 68 -8.08 -19.87 19.40
C GLU A 68 -6.65 -19.82 18.84
N TYR A 69 -6.33 -18.89 17.93
CA TYR A 69 -5.00 -18.79 17.31
C TYR A 69 -4.44 -17.36 17.46
N LYS A 70 -3.85 -17.02 18.61
CA LYS A 70 -3.42 -15.63 18.87
C LYS A 70 -2.00 -15.51 19.43
N HIS A 71 -1.04 -15.41 18.52
CA HIS A 71 0.22 -14.71 18.79
C HIS A 71 0.70 -13.78 17.63
N GLY A 72 -0.01 -13.69 16.49
CA GLY A 72 0.49 -13.06 15.25
C GLY A 72 -0.51 -12.16 14.49
N ALA A 73 -0.05 -11.16 13.71
CA ALA A 73 -0.88 -10.46 12.71
C ALA A 73 -1.32 -11.44 11.60
N TYR A 74 -2.60 -11.42 11.19
CA TYR A 74 -3.11 -12.25 10.07
C TYR A 74 -3.17 -11.51 8.73
N ASN A 75 -3.02 -10.19 8.78
CA ASN A 75 -3.09 -9.30 7.64
C ASN A 75 -2.31 -8.04 7.98
N SER A 76 -1.70 -7.45 6.96
CA SER A 76 -0.97 -6.21 7.00
C SER A 76 -1.36 -5.35 5.78
N MET A 77 -0.66 -4.24 5.58
CA MET A 77 -0.88 -3.36 4.43
C MET A 77 -0.50 -4.04 3.09
N CYS A 78 0.55 -4.88 3.09
CA CYS A 78 1.10 -5.50 1.89
C CYS A 78 1.03 -7.03 1.84
N TRP A 79 0.47 -7.69 2.85
CA TRP A 79 0.34 -9.16 2.88
C TRP A 79 -0.81 -9.64 3.76
N LYS A 80 -1.29 -10.86 3.54
CA LYS A 80 -2.29 -11.54 4.39
C LYS A 80 -2.04 -13.05 4.40
N VAL A 81 -2.42 -13.72 5.49
CA VAL A 81 -2.46 -15.18 5.53
C VAL A 81 -3.56 -15.68 4.59
N GLN A 82 -3.26 -16.69 3.79
CA GLN A 82 -4.26 -17.36 2.97
C GLN A 82 -5.15 -18.22 3.87
N ILE A 83 -6.45 -17.96 3.89
CA ILE A 83 -7.41 -18.70 4.73
C ILE A 83 -8.36 -19.49 3.83
N THR A 84 -8.54 -20.78 4.13
CA THR A 84 -9.54 -21.66 3.50
C THR A 84 -10.37 -22.29 4.60
N GLU A 85 -11.71 -22.21 4.51
CA GLU A 85 -12.63 -22.76 5.51
C GLU A 85 -12.35 -22.31 6.95
N GLY A 86 -11.87 -21.07 7.13
CA GLY A 86 -11.56 -20.50 8.44
C GLY A 86 -10.22 -20.95 9.04
N LYS A 87 -9.38 -21.67 8.29
CA LYS A 87 -8.04 -22.09 8.73
C LYS A 87 -6.94 -21.53 7.82
N PRO A 88 -5.76 -21.19 8.35
CA PRO A 88 -4.58 -20.92 7.53
C PRO A 88 -4.33 -22.08 6.57
N LYS A 89 -4.12 -21.76 5.30
CA LYS A 89 -3.65 -22.73 4.31
C LYS A 89 -2.16 -22.92 4.54
N VAL A 90 -1.72 -24.18 4.47
CA VAL A 90 -0.30 -24.56 4.56
C VAL A 90 0.15 -25.23 3.27
N ASP A 91 1.45 -25.24 3.02
CA ASP A 91 2.08 -26.04 1.97
C ASP A 91 2.28 -27.50 2.40
N ALA A 92 3.01 -28.28 1.59
CA ALA A 92 3.27 -29.69 1.85
C ALA A 92 4.15 -29.93 3.10
N ASP A 93 4.96 -28.94 3.49
CA ASP A 93 5.86 -29.00 4.64
C ASP A 93 5.18 -28.48 5.92
N GLY A 94 3.94 -28.01 5.81
CA GLY A 94 3.16 -27.46 6.93
C GLY A 94 3.40 -25.97 7.17
N GLU A 95 4.12 -25.28 6.28
CA GLU A 95 4.37 -23.84 6.37
C GLU A 95 3.16 -23.05 5.90
N GLU A 96 2.79 -21.99 6.63
CA GLU A 96 1.67 -21.12 6.25
C GLU A 96 1.93 -20.48 4.87
N LEU A 97 0.87 -20.40 4.06
CA LEU A 97 0.85 -19.69 2.78
C LEU A 97 0.26 -18.29 2.95
N LEU A 98 0.94 -17.32 2.35
CA LEU A 98 0.61 -15.90 2.43
C LEU A 98 0.43 -15.30 1.05
N LEU A 99 -0.43 -14.29 0.96
CA LEU A 99 -0.70 -13.53 -0.23
C LEU A 99 -0.09 -12.13 -0.10
N VAL A 100 1.01 -11.88 -0.80
CA VAL A 100 1.61 -10.55 -0.94
C VAL A 100 0.83 -9.75 -1.98
N ASN A 101 0.49 -8.51 -1.64
CA ASN A 101 -0.22 -7.59 -2.53
C ASN A 101 0.29 -6.16 -2.31
N ILE A 102 0.71 -5.48 -3.37
CA ILE A 102 1.19 -4.09 -3.30
C ILE A 102 0.17 -3.17 -3.96
N LYS A 103 -0.25 -2.12 -3.26
CA LYS A 103 -1.29 -1.20 -3.72
C LYS A 103 -0.76 0.23 -3.87
N CYS A 104 -0.96 0.83 -5.04
CA CYS A 104 -0.75 2.25 -5.27
C CYS A 104 -2.10 2.97 -5.27
N LYS A 105 -2.25 4.00 -4.43
CA LYS A 105 -3.49 4.80 -4.27
C LYS A 105 -4.76 3.94 -4.07
N GLY A 106 -4.61 2.78 -3.42
CA GLY A 106 -5.71 1.88 -3.08
C GLY A 106 -5.98 0.74 -4.07
N ALA A 107 -5.37 0.75 -5.26
CA ALA A 107 -5.51 -0.31 -6.25
C ALA A 107 -4.25 -1.18 -6.33
N ARG A 108 -4.43 -2.50 -6.51
CA ARG A 108 -3.30 -3.43 -6.74
C ARG A 108 -2.66 -3.11 -8.08
N ILE A 109 -1.34 -3.12 -8.12
CA ILE A 109 -0.57 -2.71 -9.30
C ILE A 109 -0.35 -3.95 -10.19
N PRO A 110 -0.97 -4.04 -11.38
CA PRO A 110 -0.65 -5.09 -12.32
C PRO A 110 0.81 -4.98 -12.78
N GLY A 111 1.43 -6.08 -13.18
CA GLY A 111 2.80 -6.08 -13.71
C GLY A 111 3.91 -5.98 -12.66
N LEU A 112 3.59 -5.61 -11.41
CA LEU A 112 4.61 -5.44 -10.37
C LEU A 112 5.02 -6.75 -9.70
N LEU A 113 4.07 -7.66 -9.49
CA LEU A 113 4.36 -8.96 -8.89
C LEU A 113 4.45 -10.00 -10.01
N GLN A 114 5.51 -10.80 -9.99
CA GLN A 114 5.69 -11.94 -10.88
C GLN A 114 5.83 -13.20 -10.03
N ASP A 115 5.26 -14.30 -10.50
CA ASP A 115 5.50 -15.62 -9.91
C ASP A 115 6.83 -16.22 -10.41
N SER A 116 7.14 -17.43 -9.95
CA SER A 116 8.34 -18.17 -10.35
C SER A 116 8.39 -18.52 -11.85
N GLU A 117 7.26 -18.45 -12.56
CA GLU A 117 7.16 -18.70 -13.99
C GLU A 117 7.31 -17.40 -14.81
N GLY A 118 7.49 -16.26 -14.13
CA GLY A 118 7.55 -14.94 -14.77
C GLY A 118 6.18 -14.36 -15.08
N GLU A 119 5.10 -15.03 -14.69
CA GLU A 119 3.74 -14.59 -14.95
C GLU A 119 3.34 -13.49 -13.99
N THR A 120 2.79 -12.42 -14.55
CA THR A 120 2.34 -11.27 -13.78
C THR A 120 1.11 -11.62 -12.94
N LYS A 121 1.14 -11.29 -11.64
CA LYS A 121 0.01 -11.47 -10.71
C LYS A 121 -0.36 -10.18 -10.00
N LEU A 122 -1.60 -10.13 -9.52
CA LEU A 122 -2.07 -9.07 -8.62
C LEU A 122 -1.81 -9.40 -7.14
N GLU A 123 -1.72 -10.70 -6.82
CA GLU A 123 -1.33 -11.21 -5.51
C GLU A 123 -0.35 -12.36 -5.74
N LEU A 124 0.75 -12.39 -5.00
CA LEU A 124 1.74 -13.47 -5.06
C LEU A 124 1.58 -14.37 -3.84
N THR A 125 1.45 -15.68 -4.07
CA THR A 125 1.45 -16.67 -2.99
C THR A 125 2.88 -17.04 -2.63
N ILE A 126 3.26 -16.90 -1.37
CA ILE A 126 4.58 -17.27 -0.85
C ILE A 126 4.45 -18.01 0.48
N ARG A 127 5.53 -18.66 0.91
CA ARG A 127 5.61 -19.29 2.24
C ARG A 127 5.93 -18.25 3.32
N GLY A 128 5.54 -18.54 4.55
CA GLY A 128 5.78 -17.66 5.71
C GLY A 128 7.25 -17.31 5.92
N CYS A 129 8.13 -18.31 5.81
CA CYS A 129 9.57 -18.14 5.92
C CYS A 129 10.17 -17.19 4.86
N ASP A 130 9.54 -17.07 3.69
CA ASP A 130 10.02 -16.22 2.58
C ASP A 130 9.47 -14.78 2.65
N LEU A 131 8.51 -14.49 3.55
CA LEU A 131 7.76 -13.22 3.57
C LEU A 131 8.64 -12.00 3.81
N VAL A 132 9.47 -12.02 4.84
CA VAL A 132 10.27 -10.85 5.25
C VAL A 132 11.21 -10.42 4.12
N GLU A 133 11.97 -11.37 3.57
CA GLU A 133 12.92 -11.11 2.50
C GLU A 133 12.21 -10.68 1.20
N THR A 134 11.07 -11.30 0.89
CA THR A 134 10.24 -10.87 -0.26
C THR A 134 9.82 -9.40 -0.14
N LEU A 135 9.32 -8.98 1.02
CA LEU A 135 8.88 -7.60 1.24
C LEU A 135 10.06 -6.60 1.22
N LYS A 136 11.22 -6.99 1.76
CA LYS A 136 12.46 -6.19 1.70
C LYS A 136 12.92 -6.00 0.25
N GLY A 137 12.90 -7.05 -0.56
CA GLY A 137 13.23 -6.99 -2.00
C GLY A 137 12.33 -6.01 -2.75
N TYR A 138 11.01 -6.06 -2.52
CA TYR A 138 10.10 -5.08 -3.13
C TYR A 138 10.34 -3.65 -2.65
N LYS A 139 10.67 -3.45 -1.36
CA LYS A 139 11.00 -2.13 -0.81
C LYS A 139 12.26 -1.56 -1.44
N GLU A 140 13.29 -2.39 -1.64
CA GLU A 140 14.53 -2.00 -2.31
C GLU A 140 14.28 -1.64 -3.77
N ALA A 141 13.58 -2.51 -4.52
CA ALA A 141 13.24 -2.27 -5.92
C ALA A 141 12.43 -0.97 -6.11
N LEU A 142 11.44 -0.71 -5.26
CA LEU A 142 10.66 0.53 -5.29
C LEU A 142 11.48 1.75 -4.89
N SER A 143 12.41 1.60 -3.95
CA SER A 143 13.29 2.69 -3.53
C SER A 143 14.24 3.10 -4.66
N ALA A 144 14.79 2.11 -5.38
CA ALA A 144 15.67 2.29 -6.53
C ALA A 144 14.95 2.71 -7.83
N MET A 145 13.61 2.64 -7.85
CA MET A 145 12.82 2.99 -9.04
C MET A 145 13.01 4.45 -9.45
N ASP A 146 13.59 4.63 -10.62
CA ASP A 146 13.69 5.89 -11.34
C ASP A 146 12.37 6.19 -12.06
N LYS A 147 11.89 7.43 -11.96
CA LYS A 147 10.68 7.91 -12.65
C LYS A 147 10.77 7.76 -14.16
N ASP A 148 11.96 7.93 -14.74
CA ASP A 148 12.15 7.94 -16.19
C ASP A 148 12.34 6.52 -16.77
N SER A 149 12.52 5.50 -15.91
CA SER A 149 12.56 4.10 -16.32
C SER A 149 11.21 3.60 -16.84
N GLU A 150 11.18 2.52 -17.62
CA GLU A 150 9.93 1.91 -18.12
C GLU A 150 8.96 1.57 -16.97
N LEU A 151 9.48 0.98 -15.89
CA LEU A 151 8.71 0.65 -14.70
C LEU A 151 8.25 1.91 -13.94
N GLY A 152 9.09 2.95 -13.88
CA GLY A 152 8.75 4.24 -13.26
C GLY A 152 7.65 4.97 -14.00
N GLN A 153 7.70 4.98 -15.33
CA GLN A 153 6.64 5.54 -16.17
C GLN A 153 5.35 4.74 -16.00
N TYR A 154 5.41 3.41 -16.03
CA TYR A 154 4.25 2.56 -15.76
C TYR A 154 3.62 2.87 -14.39
N TRP A 155 4.45 2.93 -13.34
CA TRP A 155 4.03 3.31 -11.99
C TRP A 155 3.37 4.69 -11.97
N HIS A 156 3.99 5.68 -12.60
CA HIS A 156 3.49 7.05 -12.64
C HIS A 156 2.10 7.11 -13.28
N ASN A 157 1.92 6.42 -14.40
CA ASN A 157 0.65 6.36 -15.15
C ASN A 157 -0.45 5.75 -14.30
N PHE A 158 -0.11 4.63 -13.66
CA PHE A 158 -1.02 3.95 -12.76
C PHE A 158 -1.40 4.87 -11.59
N ALA A 159 -0.43 5.54 -10.97
CA ALA A 159 -0.66 6.47 -9.86
C ALA A 159 -1.53 7.66 -10.27
N VAL A 160 -1.34 8.23 -11.47
CA VAL A 160 -2.18 9.31 -12.01
C VAL A 160 -3.62 8.81 -12.21
N ASN A 161 -3.81 7.66 -12.86
CA ASN A 161 -5.13 7.10 -13.13
C ASN A 161 -5.91 6.74 -11.86
N GLN A 162 -5.21 6.29 -10.81
CA GLN A 162 -5.82 5.98 -9.51
C GLN A 162 -5.93 7.20 -8.59
N SER A 163 -5.32 8.33 -8.95
CA SER A 163 -5.44 9.57 -8.20
C SER A 163 -6.68 10.33 -8.64
N PHE A 164 -7.57 10.64 -7.70
CA PHE A 164 -8.71 11.50 -8.01
C PHE A 164 -8.25 12.96 -8.17
N PRO A 165 -8.81 13.72 -9.15
CA PRO A 165 -8.66 15.16 -9.14
C PRO A 165 -9.25 15.73 -7.83
N PRO A 166 -8.85 16.95 -7.40
CA PRO A 166 -9.41 17.59 -6.22
C PRO A 166 -10.94 17.47 -6.23
N LYS A 167 -11.54 17.13 -5.07
CA LYS A 167 -12.99 16.93 -4.91
C LYS A 167 -13.77 18.25 -5.11
N GLU A 168 -13.80 18.78 -6.32
CA GLU A 168 -14.86 19.70 -6.75
C GLU A 168 -16.05 18.83 -7.15
N LYS A 169 -17.18 19.08 -6.48
CA LYS A 169 -18.32 18.16 -6.38
C LYS A 169 -18.86 17.58 -7.69
N ASN A 170 -18.56 18.10 -8.89
CA ASN A 170 -19.27 17.70 -10.11
C ASN A 170 -18.53 17.83 -11.46
N ASN A 171 -17.19 17.94 -11.55
CA ASN A 171 -16.60 18.07 -12.89
C ASN A 171 -15.14 17.56 -13.06
N ARG A 172 -14.98 16.24 -13.19
CA ARG A 172 -13.71 15.64 -13.68
C ARG A 172 -13.28 16.21 -15.03
N SER A 173 -14.24 16.68 -15.84
CA SER A 173 -14.01 17.22 -17.18
C SER A 173 -13.17 18.52 -17.21
N ASN A 174 -13.00 19.22 -16.07
CA ASN A 174 -12.27 20.49 -16.00
C ASN A 174 -10.80 20.35 -15.58
N TRP A 175 -10.39 19.16 -15.18
CA TRP A 175 -9.05 18.90 -14.65
C TRP A 175 -8.23 18.08 -15.63
N ALA A 176 -6.92 18.29 -15.61
CA ALA A 176 -5.94 17.51 -16.36
C ALA A 176 -4.65 17.37 -15.54
N HIS A 177 -3.94 16.27 -15.75
CA HIS A 177 -2.62 16.08 -15.15
C HIS A 177 -1.60 16.92 -15.90
N CYS A 178 -0.92 17.81 -15.17
CA CYS A 178 0.19 18.61 -15.68
C CYS A 178 1.49 17.86 -15.43
N LEU A 179 2.22 17.56 -16.51
CA LEU A 179 3.48 16.82 -16.43
C LEU A 179 4.55 17.57 -15.65
N GLU A 180 4.74 18.85 -15.95
CA GLU A 180 5.76 19.70 -15.32
C GLU A 180 5.59 19.79 -13.78
N GLN A 181 4.35 19.91 -13.33
CA GLN A 181 4.02 20.10 -11.91
C GLN A 181 3.66 18.79 -11.20
N ASP A 182 3.64 17.68 -11.94
CA ASP A 182 3.21 16.35 -11.53
C ASP A 182 1.99 16.35 -10.59
N LYS A 183 0.93 17.07 -11.01
CA LYS A 183 -0.30 17.23 -10.24
C LYS A 183 -1.50 17.51 -11.12
N TRP A 184 -2.69 17.31 -10.56
CA TRP A 184 -3.94 17.74 -11.19
C TRP A 184 -4.06 19.27 -11.16
N VAL A 185 -4.25 19.89 -12.32
CA VAL A 185 -4.51 21.34 -12.48
C VAL A 185 -5.74 21.54 -13.39
N LYS A 186 -6.28 22.77 -13.42
CA LYS A 186 -7.37 23.08 -14.35
C LYS A 186 -6.85 23.00 -15.78
N LYS A 187 -7.65 22.48 -16.71
CA LYS A 187 -7.25 22.26 -18.12
C LYS A 187 -6.68 23.51 -18.80
N GLY A 188 -7.22 24.70 -18.50
CA GLY A 188 -6.73 25.96 -19.06
C GLY A 188 -5.32 26.37 -18.59
N ASP A 189 -4.84 25.78 -17.49
CA ASP A 189 -3.54 26.09 -16.88
C ASP A 189 -2.47 25.06 -17.26
N VAL A 190 -2.82 24.04 -18.06
CA VAL A 190 -1.89 22.99 -18.50
C VAL A 190 -1.03 23.50 -19.64
N LYS A 191 0.25 23.75 -19.37
CA LYS A 191 1.25 24.03 -20.41
C LYS A 191 1.60 22.78 -21.23
N GLN A 192 1.75 21.65 -20.54
CA GLN A 192 2.02 20.35 -21.14
C GLN A 192 1.15 19.28 -20.49
N ALA A 193 0.25 18.70 -21.29
CA ALA A 193 -0.64 17.64 -20.85
C ALA A 193 0.08 16.30 -20.84
N SER A 194 -0.29 15.47 -19.88
CA SER A 194 0.16 14.09 -19.83
C SER A 194 -0.34 13.27 -21.03
N PRO A 195 0.51 12.44 -21.67
CA PRO A 195 0.06 11.56 -22.75
C PRO A 195 -0.80 10.40 -22.25
N TYR A 196 -0.91 10.21 -20.92
CA TYR A 196 -1.59 9.06 -20.33
C TYR A 196 -3.12 9.21 -20.42
N PRO A 197 -3.84 8.12 -20.70
CA PRO A 197 -5.22 8.19 -21.16
C PRO A 197 -6.13 8.82 -20.10
N LYS A 198 -7.11 9.59 -20.59
CA LYS A 198 -8.18 10.16 -19.76
C LYS A 198 -8.83 9.02 -18.98
N ALA A 199 -8.94 9.19 -17.66
CA ALA A 199 -9.68 8.28 -16.79
C ALA A 199 -11.04 7.98 -17.42
N SER A 200 -11.20 6.75 -17.93
CA SER A 200 -12.46 6.17 -18.38
C SER A 200 -13.40 5.96 -17.19
#